data_AF-A0A371G7Y1-F1
#
_entry.id   AF-A0A371G7Y1-F1
#
_cell.length_a   1.000
_cell.length_b   1.000
_cell.length_c   1.000
_cell.angle_alpha   90.00
_cell.angle_beta   90.00
_cell.angle_gamma   90.00
#
_symmetry.space_group_name_H-M   'P 1'
#
loop_
_entity.id
_entity.type
_entity.pdbx_description
1 polymer ?
#
loop_
_entity_poly.entity_id
_entity_poly.type
_entity_poly.pdbx_seq_one_letter_code
_entity_poly.pdbx_strand_id
1 'polypeptide(L)'
;MPSIDPEFMCHRLSVAQGARPGEEKRKAIKEETNKLLAADFIKEVQYPSWLANVMMVKKANGKWRMCTDYTDLNKACPKDPYPLPNIDCLVDEVSGFALLSFMDAYSRYNQI
;
A
#
# COMPACT_ATOMS: atom_id res chain seq x y z
N MET A 1 -12.02 -30.49 13.80
CA MET A 1 -11.37 -29.38 14.53
C MET A 1 -12.46 -28.40 14.92
N PRO A 2 -12.56 -27.95 16.18
CA PRO A 2 -13.59 -26.99 16.59
C PRO A 2 -13.40 -25.69 15.80
N SER A 3 -14.48 -25.19 15.20
CA SER A 3 -14.47 -23.91 14.48
C SER A 3 -14.14 -22.77 15.45
N ILE A 4 -13.21 -21.90 15.06
CA ILE A 4 -12.86 -20.70 15.82
C ILE A 4 -14.02 -19.70 15.74
N ASP A 5 -14.33 -19.05 16.87
CA ASP A 5 -15.42 -18.09 16.98
C ASP A 5 -15.27 -16.93 15.96
N PRO A 6 -16.25 -16.71 15.07
CA PRO A 6 -16.25 -15.61 14.11
C PRO A 6 -16.12 -14.23 14.75
N GLU A 7 -16.56 -14.04 16.01
CA GLU A 7 -16.39 -12.76 16.72
C GLU A 7 -14.93 -12.39 16.95
N PHE A 8 -14.03 -13.38 17.06
CA PHE A 8 -12.61 -13.14 17.32
C PHE A 8 -11.80 -12.78 16.06
N MET A 9 -12.29 -13.15 14.87
CA MET A 9 -11.57 -12.95 13.60
C MET A 9 -12.19 -11.88 12.69
N CYS A 10 -13.41 -11.40 12.97
CA CYS A 10 -14.09 -10.44 12.10
C CYS A 10 -13.80 -8.98 12.49
N HIS A 11 -12.90 -8.34 11.75
CA HIS A 11 -12.77 -6.89 11.77
C HIS A 11 -14.01 -6.24 11.12
N ARG A 12 -14.85 -5.55 11.92
CA ARG A 12 -16.03 -4.82 11.40
C ARG A 12 -15.59 -3.47 10.86
N LEU A 13 -15.54 -3.34 9.54
CA LEU A 13 -15.39 -2.04 8.89
C LEU A 13 -16.69 -1.25 9.05
N SER A 14 -16.61 0.00 9.50
CA SER A 14 -17.72 0.94 9.61
C SER A 14 -18.20 1.37 8.22
N VAL A 15 -18.94 0.49 7.53
CA VAL A 15 -19.52 0.75 6.21
C VAL A 15 -21.03 0.88 6.35
N ALA A 16 -21.60 1.94 5.76
CA ALA A 16 -23.05 2.12 5.75
C ALA A 16 -23.73 0.87 5.15
N GLN A 17 -24.80 0.41 5.81
CA GLN A 17 -25.49 -0.83 5.44
C GLN A 17 -25.99 -0.73 3.98
N GLY A 18 -25.45 -1.57 3.09
CA GLY A 18 -25.77 -1.56 1.66
C GLY A 18 -24.86 -0.72 0.75
N ALA A 19 -23.87 -0.01 1.30
CA ALA A 19 -22.91 0.76 0.50
C ALA A 19 -21.99 -0.19 -0.27
N ARG A 20 -22.25 -0.30 -1.57
CA ARG A 20 -21.41 -1.05 -2.52
C ARG A 20 -20.44 -0.09 -3.19
N PRO A 21 -19.16 -0.45 -3.36
CA PRO A 21 -18.29 0.32 -4.23
C PRO A 21 -18.91 0.38 -5.62
N GLY A 22 -18.95 1.56 -6.24
CA GLY A 22 -19.43 1.75 -7.61
C GLY A 22 -18.67 0.85 -8.59
N GLU A 23 -19.30 0.53 -9.72
CA GLU A 23 -18.78 -0.45 -10.70
C GLU A 23 -17.36 -0.12 -11.17
N GLU A 24 -17.07 1.16 -11.44
CA GLU A 24 -15.73 1.62 -11.81
C GLU A 24 -14.67 1.27 -10.76
N LYS A 25 -14.99 1.50 -9.48
CA LYS A 25 -14.06 1.22 -8.36
C LYS A 25 -13.83 -0.29 -8.22
N ARG A 26 -14.87 -1.11 -8.40
CA ARG A 26 -14.75 -2.58 -8.37
C ARG A 26 -13.86 -3.10 -9.50
N LYS A 27 -14.05 -2.57 -10.71
CA LYS A 27 -13.26 -2.94 -11.88
C LYS A 27 -11.79 -2.57 -11.67
N ALA A 28 -11.52 -1.36 -11.19
CA ALA A 28 -10.17 -0.91 -10.87
C ALA A 28 -9.50 -1.76 -9.79
N ILE A 29 -10.22 -2.14 -8.72
CA ILE A 29 -9.69 -3.05 -7.69
C ILE A 29 -9.31 -4.39 -8.32
N LYS A 30 -10.20 -4.99 -9.11
CA LYS A 30 -9.94 -6.29 -9.74
C LYS A 30 -8.73 -6.24 -10.68
N GLU A 31 -8.63 -5.18 -11.48
CA GLU A 31 -7.50 -4.98 -12.39
C GLU A 31 -6.17 -4.82 -11.64
N GLU A 32 -6.11 -3.99 -10.60
CA GLU A 32 -4.88 -3.81 -9.81
C GLU A 32 -4.51 -5.07 -9.03
N THR A 33 -5.46 -5.74 -8.38
CA THR A 33 -5.20 -7.00 -7.66
C THR A 33 -4.66 -8.08 -8.59
N ASN A 34 -5.23 -8.22 -9.79
CA ASN A 34 -4.75 -9.20 -10.77
C ASN A 34 -3.32 -8.90 -11.25
N LYS A 35 -2.97 -7.61 -11.43
CA LYS A 35 -1.59 -7.22 -11.80
C LYS A 35 -0.60 -7.58 -10.69
N LEU A 36 -0.95 -7.29 -9.43
CA LEU A 36 -0.10 -7.58 -8.28
C LEU A 36 0.09 -9.10 -8.09
N LEU A 37 -0.97 -9.89 -8.31
CA LEU A 37 -0.88 -11.35 -8.29
C LEU A 37 -0.01 -11.89 -9.43
N ALA A 38 -0.18 -11.38 -10.66
CA ALA A 38 0.61 -11.82 -11.81
C ALA A 38 2.10 -11.48 -11.71
N ALA A 39 2.44 -10.46 -10.93
CA ALA A 39 3.82 -10.07 -10.63
C ALA A 39 4.38 -10.75 -9.37
N ASP A 40 3.64 -11.66 -8.73
CA ASP A 40 3.98 -12.32 -7.47
C ASP A 40 4.26 -11.37 -6.29
N PHE A 41 3.79 -10.11 -6.35
CA PHE A 41 3.94 -9.13 -5.27
C PHE A 41 2.98 -9.38 -4.11
N ILE A 42 1.86 -10.04 -4.37
CA ILE A 42 0.89 -10.44 -3.34
C ILE A 42 0.51 -11.90 -3.55
N LYS A 43 0.05 -12.54 -2.48
CA LYS A 43 -0.46 -13.91 -2.50
C LYS A 43 -1.67 -14.05 -1.59
N GLU A 44 -2.49 -15.05 -1.86
CA GLU A 44 -3.59 -15.39 -0.97
C GLU A 44 -3.06 -15.98 0.34
N VAL A 45 -3.67 -15.57 1.47
CA VAL A 45 -3.33 -16.05 2.81
C VAL A 45 -4.61 -16.49 3.50
N GLN A 46 -4.60 -17.72 4.03
CA GLN A 46 -5.68 -18.28 4.83
C GLN A 46 -5.43 -17.95 6.31
N TYR A 47 -6.48 -17.51 7.02
CA TYR A 47 -6.44 -17.18 8.45
C TYR A 47 -5.36 -16.15 8.85
N PRO A 48 -5.44 -14.90 8.37
CA PRO A 48 -4.46 -13.88 8.71
C PRO A 48 -4.60 -13.45 10.19
N SER A 49 -3.47 -13.30 10.88
CA SER A 49 -3.42 -12.73 12.23
C SER A 49 -3.54 -11.21 12.26
N TRP A 50 -3.31 -10.56 11.12
CA TRP A 50 -3.36 -9.10 10.94
C TRP A 50 -4.12 -8.74 9.67
N LEU A 51 -4.89 -7.66 9.73
CA LEU A 51 -5.60 -7.10 8.60
C LEU A 51 -5.35 -5.58 8.52
N ALA A 52 -5.16 -5.09 7.31
CA ALA A 52 -5.02 -3.67 7.00
C ALA A 52 -6.08 -3.26 5.98
N ASN A 53 -6.58 -2.03 6.09
CA ASN A 53 -7.62 -1.55 5.19
C ASN A 53 -7.03 -1.22 3.81
N VAL A 54 -7.77 -1.50 2.74
CA VAL A 54 -7.40 -1.12 1.38
C VAL A 54 -8.31 0.00 0.90
N MET A 55 -7.70 1.12 0.53
CA MET A 55 -8.36 2.31 0.04
C MET A 55 -8.06 2.51 -1.45
N MET A 56 -9.06 2.99 -2.19
CA MET A 56 -8.89 3.40 -3.59
C MET A 56 -8.92 4.92 -3.66
N VAL A 57 -7.86 5.50 -4.22
CA VAL A 57 -7.69 6.95 -4.37
C VAL A 57 -7.58 7.29 -5.86
N LYS A 58 -8.28 8.33 -6.32
CA LYS A 58 -8.07 8.86 -7.68
C LYS A 58 -6.85 9.78 -7.67
N LYS A 59 -5.92 9.52 -8.58
CA LYS A 59 -4.83 10.46 -8.90
C LYS A 59 -5.38 11.66 -9.66
N ALA A 60 -4.61 12.76 -9.69
CA ALA A 60 -4.93 13.95 -10.49
C ALA A 60 -5.09 13.64 -11.99
N ASN A 61 -4.42 12.60 -12.49
CA ASN A 61 -4.57 12.12 -13.88
C ASN A 61 -5.83 11.26 -14.12
N GLY A 62 -6.75 11.20 -13.17
CA GLY A 62 -7.99 10.43 -13.24
C GLY A 62 -7.84 8.92 -13.01
N LYS A 63 -6.62 8.39 -12.94
CA LYS A 63 -6.39 6.95 -12.71
C LYS A 63 -6.63 6.59 -11.24
N TRP A 64 -7.22 5.42 -11.02
CA TRP A 64 -7.32 4.82 -9.69
C TRP A 64 -5.96 4.28 -9.22
N ARG A 65 -5.69 4.43 -7.92
CA ARG A 65 -4.54 3.81 -7.23
C ARG A 65 -5.06 3.08 -5.99
N MET A 66 -4.61 1.84 -5.82
CA MET A 66 -4.82 1.05 -4.61
C MET A 66 -3.79 1.47 -3.56
N CYS A 67 -4.24 1.75 -2.34
CA CYS A 67 -3.41 2.15 -1.21
C CYS A 67 -3.78 1.28 -0.01
N THR A 68 -2.79 0.68 0.65
CA THR A 68 -3.00 -0.05 1.91
C THR A 68 -2.71 0.87 3.07
N ASP A 69 -3.63 0.93 4.03
CA ASP A 69 -3.48 1.71 5.25
C ASP A 69 -2.67 0.92 6.28
N TYR A 70 -1.38 1.22 6.36
CA TYR A 70 -0.46 0.61 7.33
C TYR A 70 -0.41 1.37 8.66
N THR A 71 -1.36 2.25 8.98
CA THR A 71 -1.29 3.08 10.19
C THR A 71 -1.10 2.25 11.47
N ASP A 72 -1.88 1.18 11.67
CA ASP A 72 -1.76 0.36 12.88
C ASP A 72 -0.53 -0.56 12.85
N LEU A 73 -0.13 -1.03 11.67
CA LEU A 73 1.12 -1.77 11.48
C LEU A 73 2.33 -0.89 11.85
N ASN A 74 2.36 0.35 11.37
CA ASN A 74 3.43 1.30 11.62
C ASN A 74 3.56 1.68 13.09
N LYS A 75 2.46 1.67 13.87
CA LYS A 75 2.49 1.87 15.32
C LYS A 75 3.09 0.67 16.07
N ALA A 76 2.89 -0.54 15.56
CA ALA A 76 3.41 -1.77 16.14
C ALA A 76 4.89 -2.00 15.80
N CYS A 77 5.37 -1.46 14.68
CA CYS A 77 6.76 -1.55 14.28
C CYS A 77 7.67 -0.64 15.14
N PRO A 78 8.85 -1.12 15.57
CA PRO A 78 9.86 -0.26 16.20
C PRO A 78 10.35 0.80 15.19
N LYS A 79 10.78 1.95 15.69
CA LYS A 79 11.33 3.01 14.84
C LYS A 79 12.67 2.57 14.25
N ASP A 80 12.88 2.92 12.98
CA ASP A 80 14.13 2.67 12.27
C ASP A 80 15.26 3.54 12.87
N PRO A 81 16.41 2.94 13.27
CA PRO A 81 17.58 3.71 13.70
C PRO A 81 18.26 4.49 12.56
N TYR A 82 17.96 4.18 11.30
CA TYR A 82 18.54 4.82 10.12
C TYR A 82 17.46 5.55 9.30
N PRO A 83 17.04 6.76 9.72
CA PRO A 83 16.05 7.52 8.98
C PRO A 83 16.58 7.87 7.58
N LEU A 84 15.64 8.14 6.66
CA LEU A 84 15.97 8.63 5.33
C LEU A 84 16.90 9.86 5.42
N PRO A 85 17.89 9.96 4.52
CA PRO A 85 18.81 11.10 4.49
C PRO A 85 18.05 12.41 4.27
N ASN A 86 18.59 13.50 4.83
CA ASN A 86 18.01 14.83 4.66
C ASN A 86 18.10 15.25 3.18
N ILE A 87 16.94 15.52 2.57
CA ILE A 87 16.83 15.89 1.16
C ILE A 87 17.59 17.18 0.86
N ASP A 88 17.50 18.20 1.73
CA ASP A 88 18.17 19.49 1.50
C ASP A 88 19.69 19.31 1.46
N CYS A 89 20.23 18.49 2.37
CA CYS A 89 21.67 18.16 2.38
C CYS A 89 22.10 17.46 1.09
N LEU A 90 21.29 16.50 0.61
CA LEU A 90 21.57 15.81 -0.65
C LEU A 90 21.54 16.75 -1.85
N VAL A 91 20.62 17.73 -1.86
CA VAL A 91 20.51 18.74 -2.92
C VAL A 91 21.70 19.70 -2.89
N ASP A 92 22.10 20.16 -1.71
CA ASP A 92 23.25 21.04 -1.54
C ASP A 92 24.56 20.36 -1.99
N GLU A 93 24.74 19.08 -1.65
CA GLU A 93 25.89 18.27 -2.09
C GLU A 93 26.01 18.20 -3.61
N VAL A 94 24.88 18.15 -4.33
CA VAL A 94 24.88 18.04 -5.80
C VAL A 94 24.85 19.38 -6.54
N SER A 95 24.70 20.50 -5.82
CA SER A 95 24.51 21.85 -6.41
C SER A 95 25.74 22.40 -7.17
N GLY A 96 26.93 21.85 -6.93
CA GLY A 96 28.18 22.29 -7.55
C GLY A 96 28.59 21.56 -8.84
N PHE A 97 27.82 20.55 -9.28
CA PHE A 97 28.17 19.77 -10.46
C PHE A 97 27.65 20.41 -11.76
N ALA A 98 28.46 20.39 -12.82
CA ALA A 98 28.10 20.96 -14.12
C ALA A 98 27.01 20.15 -14.87
N LEU A 99 26.78 18.89 -14.46
CA LEU A 99 25.78 18.02 -15.06
C LEU A 99 25.15 17.13 -13.98
N LEU A 100 23.83 17.00 -14.03
CA LEU A 100 23.04 16.12 -13.17
C LEU A 100 22.20 15.19 -14.04
N SER A 101 22.18 13.90 -13.71
CA SER A 101 21.30 12.90 -14.34
C SER A 101 20.32 12.34 -13.33
N PHE A 102 19.02 12.38 -13.64
CA PHE A 102 17.98 11.84 -12.78
C PHE A 102 17.52 10.47 -13.29
N MET A 103 17.46 9.48 -12.39
CA MET A 103 16.93 8.15 -12.67
C MET A 103 15.81 7.83 -11.68
N ASP A 104 14.62 7.53 -12.19
CA ASP A 104 13.50 7.08 -11.38
C ASP A 104 13.49 5.55 -11.30
N ALA A 105 13.61 5.01 -10.09
CA ALA A 105 13.49 3.59 -9.84
C ALA A 105 12.01 3.21 -9.69
N TYR A 106 11.31 3.16 -10.83
CA TYR A 106 9.88 2.87 -10.88
C TYR A 106 9.54 1.55 -10.17
N SER A 107 8.58 1.58 -9.25
CA SER A 107 8.14 0.41 -8.49
C SER A 107 9.22 -0.23 -7.59
N ARG A 108 10.31 0.49 -7.25
CA ARG A 108 11.40 -0.01 -6.39
C ARG A 108 10.94 -0.69 -5.11
N TYR A 109 9.88 -0.18 -4.48
CA TYR A 109 9.32 -0.77 -3.26
C TYR A 109 8.95 -2.26 -3.43
N ASN A 110 8.44 -2.66 -4.60
CA ASN A 110 8.03 -4.04 -4.87
C ASN A 110 9.18 -4.93 -5.40
N GLN A 111 10.39 -4.39 -5.54
CA GLN A 111 11.55 -5.11 -6.09
C GLN A 111 12.53 -5.58 -5.01
N ILE A 112 12.25 -5.28 -3.74
CA ILE A 112 13.08 -5.64 -2.58
C ILE A 112 12.50 -6.90 -1.94
#